data_AF-A0AAV6GN16-F1
#
_entry.id   AF-A0AAV6GN16-F1
#
_cell.length_a   1.000
_cell.length_b   1.000
_cell.length_c   1.000
_cell.angle_alpha   90.00
_cell.angle_beta   90.00
_cell.angle_gamma   90.00
#
_symmetry.space_group_name_H-M   'P 1'
#
loop_
_entity.id
_entity.type
_entity.pdbx_description
1 polymer ?
#
loop_
_entity_poly.entity_id
_entity_poly.type
_entity_poly.pdbx_seq_one_letter_code
_entity_poly.pdbx_strand_id
1 'polypeptide(L)'
;MPKHCAYGTCHSDTRYPERLEGGVCFFPFPKPKTQHERCLQWIKLCGRPHSQLNPTKINKNTYVCSKHFVNGRPTPDYPNPVGIATPGQTRDLEGCRKPPAKRWKSDGQSSISLTTDGEENNASDKGK
;
A
#
# COMPACT_ATOMS: atom_id res chain seq x y z
N MET A 1 15.35 -12.31 -1.77
CA MET A 1 14.36 -11.24 -1.48
C MET A 1 13.82 -10.71 -2.80
N PRO A 2 12.51 -10.76 -3.05
CA PRO A 2 11.90 -10.13 -4.21
C PRO A 2 12.25 -8.64 -4.34
N LYS A 3 12.46 -8.17 -5.58
CA LYS A 3 12.61 -6.75 -5.89
C LYS A 3 11.34 -6.28 -6.58
N HIS A 4 10.71 -5.26 -6.03
CA HIS A 4 9.56 -4.60 -6.63
C HIS A 4 9.93 -3.14 -6.93
N CYS A 5 9.37 -2.60 -8.01
CA CYS A 5 9.58 -1.20 -8.35
C CYS A 5 8.85 -0.28 -7.36
N ALA A 6 9.54 0.76 -6.91
CA ALA A 6 9.01 1.81 -6.05
C ALA A 6 8.34 2.95 -6.83
N TYR A 7 8.34 2.90 -8.16
CA TYR A 7 7.68 3.90 -8.99
C TYR A 7 6.14 3.74 -8.91
N GLY A 8 5.38 4.83 -8.84
CA GLY A 8 3.95 4.82 -8.49
C GLY A 8 3.07 4.06 -9.46
N THR A 9 3.33 4.20 -10.76
CA THR A 9 2.58 3.57 -11.86
C THR A 9 3.18 2.26 -12.35
N CYS A 10 4.23 1.76 -11.68
CA CYS A 10 4.95 0.57 -12.12
C CYS A 10 4.67 -0.65 -11.25
N HIS A 11 4.44 -1.78 -11.90
CA HIS A 11 4.18 -3.08 -11.29
C HIS A 11 5.26 -4.12 -11.59
N SER A 12 6.46 -3.66 -12.02
CA SER A 12 7.61 -4.56 -12.25
C SER A 12 8.05 -5.20 -10.94
N ASP A 13 8.05 -6.53 -10.90
CA ASP A 13 8.37 -7.32 -9.71
C ASP A 13 9.06 -8.63 -10.12
N THR A 14 10.18 -8.96 -9.48
CA THR A 14 10.95 -10.18 -9.77
C THR A 14 10.22 -11.48 -9.42
N ARG A 15 9.11 -11.42 -8.68
CA ARG A 15 8.24 -12.58 -8.45
C ARG A 15 7.49 -13.03 -9.70
N TYR A 16 7.31 -12.12 -10.65
CA TYR A 16 6.50 -12.31 -11.85
C TYR A 16 7.40 -12.05 -13.08
N PRO A 17 8.32 -12.97 -13.41
CA PRO A 17 9.28 -12.80 -14.49
C PRO A 17 8.61 -12.61 -15.86
N GLU A 18 7.40 -13.15 -16.06
CA GLU A 18 6.60 -12.94 -17.26
C GLU A 18 6.25 -11.47 -17.50
N ARG A 19 6.18 -10.65 -16.44
CA ARG A 19 5.92 -9.20 -16.53
C ARG A 19 7.20 -8.37 -16.72
N LEU A 20 8.37 -9.02 -16.63
CA LEU A 20 9.68 -8.40 -16.79
C LEU A 20 10.21 -8.61 -18.20
N GLU A 21 9.36 -8.36 -19.20
CA GLU A 21 9.71 -8.40 -20.61
C GLU A 21 10.95 -7.52 -20.87
N GLY A 22 11.97 -8.08 -21.54
CA GLY A 22 13.15 -7.34 -22.00
C GLY A 22 14.29 -7.14 -21.00
N GLY A 23 14.41 -7.97 -19.95
CA GLY A 23 15.61 -7.94 -19.08
C GLY A 23 15.66 -6.72 -18.16
N VAL A 24 14.51 -6.36 -17.59
CA VAL A 24 14.36 -5.21 -16.69
C VAL A 24 15.32 -5.29 -15.49
N CYS A 25 16.19 -4.30 -15.36
CA CYS A 25 17.11 -4.19 -14.25
C CYS A 25 16.51 -3.35 -13.12
N PHE A 26 16.90 -3.62 -11.87
CA PHE A 26 16.44 -2.89 -10.69
C PHE A 26 17.61 -2.15 -10.05
N PHE A 27 17.50 -0.82 -9.97
CA PHE A 27 18.50 0.07 -9.38
C PHE A 27 18.08 0.45 -7.96
N PRO A 28 18.99 0.36 -6.98
CA PRO A 28 18.68 0.71 -5.61
C PRO A 28 18.45 2.22 -5.47
N PHE A 29 17.57 2.58 -4.54
CA PHE A 29 17.36 3.97 -4.18
C PHE A 29 18.63 4.61 -3.60
N PRO A 30 18.92 5.90 -3.86
CA PRO A 30 19.98 6.63 -3.19
C PRO A 30 19.83 6.57 -1.67
N LYS A 31 20.94 6.34 -0.96
CA LYS A 31 20.93 6.23 0.50
C LYS A 31 20.51 7.57 1.12
N PRO A 32 19.44 7.63 1.93
CA PRO A 32 18.98 8.88 2.54
C PRO A 32 20.05 9.58 3.39
N LYS A 33 20.89 8.81 4.09
CA LYS A 33 21.95 9.34 4.97
C LYS A 33 23.08 10.05 4.23
N THR A 34 23.40 9.64 3.00
CA THR A 34 24.56 10.17 2.25
C THR A 34 24.16 11.05 1.07
N GLN A 35 22.99 10.78 0.48
CA GLN A 35 22.51 11.45 -0.74
C GLN A 35 21.04 11.88 -0.52
N HIS A 36 20.82 12.69 0.52
CA HIS A 36 19.49 13.09 0.96
C HIS A 36 18.69 13.82 -0.14
N GLU A 37 19.30 14.82 -0.79
CA GLU A 37 18.64 15.61 -1.83
C GLU A 37 18.23 14.77 -3.03
N ARG A 38 19.15 13.92 -3.52
CA ARG A 38 18.87 12.99 -4.63
C ARG A 38 17.78 12.01 -4.26
N CYS A 39 17.76 11.53 -3.02
CA CYS A 39 16.70 10.67 -2.50
C CYS A 39 15.35 11.39 -2.53
N LEU A 40 15.26 12.61 -2.01
CA LEU A 40 14.03 13.42 -2.08
C LEU A 40 13.56 13.66 -3.52
N GLN A 41 14.50 13.91 -4.44
CA GLN A 41 14.17 14.12 -5.83
C GLN A 41 13.61 12.84 -6.47
N TRP A 42 14.17 11.68 -6.19
CA TRP A 42 13.61 10.40 -6.65
C TRP A 42 12.22 10.15 -6.07
N ILE A 43 11.96 10.48 -4.81
CA ILE A 43 10.62 10.34 -4.19
C ILE A 43 9.60 11.19 -4.96
N LYS A 44 9.93 12.45 -5.24
CA LYS A 44 9.07 13.37 -6.00
C LYS A 44 8.78 12.81 -7.40
N LEU A 45 9.81 12.35 -8.11
CA LEU A 45 9.72 11.86 -9.48
C LEU A 45 8.96 10.53 -9.60
N CYS A 46 9.04 9.67 -8.58
CA CYS A 46 8.31 8.40 -8.54
C CYS A 46 6.79 8.59 -8.39
N GLY A 47 6.31 9.78 -8.01
CA GLY A 47 4.89 10.13 -7.92
C GLY A 47 4.09 9.28 -6.94
N ARG A 48 4.72 8.69 -5.92
CA ARG A 48 4.02 8.03 -4.81
C ARG A 48 3.64 9.03 -3.72
N PRO A 49 2.50 8.85 -3.05
CA PRO A 49 2.14 9.72 -1.92
C PRO A 49 3.18 9.58 -0.80
N HIS A 50 3.45 10.69 -0.10
CA HIS A 50 4.47 10.75 0.95
C HIS A 50 4.23 9.75 2.09
N SER A 51 2.97 9.36 2.33
CA SER A 51 2.62 8.30 3.31
C SER A 51 3.14 6.91 2.92
N GLN A 52 3.37 6.65 1.63
CA GLN A 52 3.87 5.37 1.12
C GLN A 52 5.37 5.40 0.82
N LEU A 53 5.88 6.52 0.32
CA LEU A 53 7.28 6.67 -0.07
C LEU A 53 7.87 7.94 0.57
N ASN A 54 8.65 7.73 1.62
CA ASN A 54 9.28 8.78 2.42
C ASN A 54 10.71 8.38 2.80
N PRO A 55 11.60 9.35 3.10
CA PRO A 55 13.01 9.08 3.39
C PRO A 55 13.25 8.06 4.50
N THR A 56 12.37 8.02 5.50
CA THR A 56 12.46 7.08 6.63
C THR A 56 11.97 5.67 6.30
N LYS A 57 11.15 5.49 5.25
CA LYS A 57 10.73 4.17 4.75
C LYS A 57 11.65 3.60 3.68
N ILE A 58 12.54 4.43 3.11
CA ILE A 58 13.48 3.99 2.10
C ILE A 58 14.56 3.13 2.75
N ASN A 59 14.64 1.89 2.27
CA ASN A 59 15.54 0.88 2.77
C ASN A 59 16.41 0.35 1.63
N LYS A 60 17.36 -0.53 1.96
CA LYS A 60 18.17 -1.26 0.96
C LYS A 60 17.35 -2.10 -0.03
N ASN A 61 16.09 -2.38 0.30
CA ASN A 61 15.15 -3.15 -0.52
C ASN A 61 14.22 -2.27 -1.39
N THR A 62 14.46 -0.95 -1.44
CA THR A 62 13.70 -0.03 -2.28
C THR A 62 14.42 0.15 -3.62
N TYR A 63 13.74 -0.17 -4.73
CA TYR A 63 14.34 -0.18 -6.06
C TYR A 63 13.48 0.57 -7.09
N VAL A 64 14.11 1.11 -8.13
CA VAL A 64 13.46 1.64 -9.33
C VAL A 64 13.93 0.83 -10.53
N CYS A 65 13.03 0.48 -11.45
CA CYS A 65 13.40 -0.37 -12.57
C CYS A 65 13.95 0.45 -13.76
N SER A 66 14.69 -0.20 -14.65
CA SER A 66 15.32 0.41 -15.83
C SER A 66 14.34 1.19 -16.71
N LYS A 67 13.07 0.79 -16.77
CA LYS A 67 12.01 1.46 -17.55
C LYS A 67 11.83 2.94 -17.22
N HIS A 68 12.23 3.37 -16.02
CA HIS A 68 12.08 4.75 -15.56
C HIS A 68 13.34 5.58 -15.76
N PHE A 69 14.35 5.10 -16.47
CA PHE A 69 15.55 5.87 -16.80
C PHE A 69 15.64 6.02 -18.33
N VAL A 70 16.07 7.21 -18.79
CA VAL A 70 16.15 7.53 -20.23
C VAL A 70 16.94 6.46 -21.00
N ASN A 71 18.10 6.06 -20.46
CA ASN A 71 18.98 5.05 -21.07
C ASN A 71 18.85 3.67 -20.41
N GLY A 72 17.75 3.42 -19.71
CA GLY A 72 17.58 2.19 -18.95
C GLY A 72 18.46 2.10 -17.68
N ARG A 73 19.29 3.11 -17.40
CA ARG A 73 20.22 3.16 -16.27
C ARG A 73 20.38 4.59 -15.74
N PRO A 74 20.68 4.77 -14.44
CA PRO A 74 21.13 6.06 -13.91
C PRO A 74 22.53 6.36 -14.47
N THR A 75 22.62 7.36 -15.34
CA THR A 75 23.89 7.81 -15.96
C THR A 75 24.41 9.07 -15.26
N PRO A 76 25.67 9.47 -15.43
CA PRO A 76 26.19 10.71 -14.86
C PRO A 76 25.40 11.94 -15.31
N ASP A 77 25.01 11.97 -16.59
CA ASP A 77 24.24 13.08 -17.18
C ASP A 77 22.76 13.03 -16.77
N TYR A 78 22.19 11.83 -16.66
CA TYR A 78 20.81 11.60 -16.25
C TYR A 78 20.73 10.64 -15.04
N PRO A 79 21.04 11.13 -13.82
CA PRO A 79 21.13 10.31 -12.62
C PRO A 79 19.78 9.99 -11.99
N ASN A 80 18.70 10.61 -12.47
CA ASN A 80 17.38 10.60 -11.88
C ASN A 80 16.37 9.85 -12.77
N PRO A 81 15.36 9.20 -12.18
CA PRO A 81 14.29 8.59 -12.97
C PRO A 81 13.49 9.68 -13.69
N VAL A 82 13.00 9.36 -14.89
CA VAL A 82 12.05 10.20 -15.63
C VAL A 82 10.83 10.41 -14.73
N GLY A 83 10.47 11.66 -14.49
CA GLY A 83 9.30 11.98 -13.66
C GLY A 83 8.00 11.61 -14.38
N ILE A 84 6.98 11.26 -13.60
CA ILE A 84 5.60 11.35 -14.10
C ILE A 84 5.41 12.82 -14.44
N ALA A 85 5.25 13.16 -15.72
CA ALA A 85 4.87 14.51 -16.13
C ALA A 85 3.58 14.84 -15.37
N THR A 86 3.68 15.63 -14.31
CA THR A 86 2.51 16.10 -13.57
C THR A 86 1.78 17.06 -14.50
N PRO A 87 0.60 16.72 -15.07
CA PRO A 87 -0.19 17.72 -15.72
C PRO A 87 -0.87 18.51 -14.59
N GLY A 88 -0.24 19.61 -14.18
CA GLY A 88 -0.84 20.58 -13.26
C GLY A 88 -0.62 20.29 -11.77
N GLN A 89 0.18 21.14 -11.13
CA GLN A 89 -0.08 21.53 -9.75
C GLN A 89 -1.44 22.24 -9.70
N THR A 90 -2.54 21.50 -9.52
CA THR A 90 -3.81 21.91 -8.88
C THR A 90 -4.78 20.75 -9.00
N ARG A 91 -4.94 19.97 -7.93
CA ARG A 91 -6.16 19.22 -7.63
C ARG A 91 -6.22 19.17 -6.11
N ASP A 92 -6.68 20.26 -5.52
CA ASP A 92 -7.43 20.15 -4.27
C ASP A 92 -8.47 19.05 -4.44
N LEU A 93 -8.63 18.27 -3.37
CA LEU A 93 -9.71 17.32 -3.12
C LEU A 93 -9.68 15.94 -3.83
N GLU A 94 -10.13 14.99 -3.02
CA GLU A 94 -10.69 13.67 -3.35
C GLU A 94 -9.74 12.48 -3.50
N GLY A 95 -9.59 11.76 -2.38
CA GLY A 95 -9.05 10.41 -2.38
C GLY A 95 -8.89 9.80 -1.01
N CYS A 96 -9.90 9.93 -0.13
CA CYS A 96 -9.94 9.18 1.12
C CYS A 96 -10.02 7.68 0.75
N ARG A 97 -8.90 6.97 0.81
CA ARG A 97 -8.91 5.52 0.60
C ARG A 97 -9.79 4.92 1.70
N LYS A 98 -10.84 4.19 1.31
CA LYS A 98 -11.65 3.40 2.22
C LYS A 98 -10.70 2.52 3.05
N PRO A 99 -10.76 2.54 4.39
CA PRO A 99 -9.97 1.65 5.21
C PRO A 99 -10.28 0.19 4.83
N PRO A 100 -9.31 -0.74 4.94
CA PRO A 100 -9.56 -2.14 4.67
C PRO A 100 -10.75 -2.61 5.53
N ALA A 101 -11.75 -3.22 4.88
CA ALA A 101 -12.94 -3.72 5.56
C ALA A 101 -12.51 -4.61 6.73
N LYS A 102 -12.98 -4.30 7.94
CA LYS A 102 -12.69 -5.09 9.13
C LYS A 102 -13.28 -6.49 8.89
N ARG A 103 -12.39 -7.49 8.79
CA ARG A 103 -12.74 -8.90 8.80
C ARG A 103 -13.38 -9.20 10.16
N TRP A 104 -14.71 -9.26 10.19
CA TRP A 104 -15.49 -9.77 11.31
C TRP A 104 -14.96 -11.16 11.69
N LYS A 105 -14.51 -11.30 12.93
CA LYS A 105 -14.38 -12.60 13.60
C LYS A 105 -15.67 -12.75 14.40
N SER A 106 -16.50 -13.71 14.03
CA SER A 106 -17.60 -14.15 14.88
C SER A 106 -16.99 -14.89 16.05
N ASP A 107 -16.89 -14.23 17.20
CA ASP A 107 -16.69 -14.90 18.47
C ASP A 107 -17.97 -15.66 18.78
N GLY A 108 -17.90 -16.98 18.62
CA GLY A 108 -18.91 -17.91 19.09
C GLY A 108 -18.70 -18.22 20.57
N GLN A 109 -19.83 -18.47 21.24
CA GLN A 109 -20.00 -19.00 22.60
C GLN A 109 -19.69 -17.96 23.69
N SER A 110 -20.52 -17.73 24.70
CA SER A 110 -21.59 -18.54 25.31
C SER A 110 -22.19 -17.69 26.44
N SER A 111 -23.50 -17.67 26.62
CA SER A 111 -24.09 -17.18 27.86
C SER A 111 -25.34 -17.99 28.19
N ILE A 112 -25.15 -18.81 29.22
CA ILE A 112 -26.10 -19.51 30.05
C ILE A 112 -27.41 -18.74 30.29
N SER A 113 -28.55 -19.40 30.09
CA SER A 113 -29.86 -18.90 30.51
C SER A 113 -30.15 -19.43 31.91
N LEU A 114 -30.15 -18.53 32.90
CA LEU A 114 -30.71 -18.78 34.23
C LEU A 114 -32.22 -18.98 34.08
N THR A 115 -32.72 -20.16 34.43
CA THR A 115 -34.15 -20.37 34.69
C THR A 115 -34.37 -20.15 36.18
N THR A 116 -35.08 -19.09 36.54
CA THR A 116 -35.64 -18.88 37.87
C THR A 116 -37.05 -19.45 37.91
N ASP A 117 -37.30 -20.32 38.88
CA ASP A 117 -38.58 -20.96 39.20
C ASP A 117 -39.71 -19.98 39.56
N GLY A 118 -40.94 -20.43 39.31
CA GLY A 118 -42.13 -20.27 40.15
C GLY A 118 -42.68 -18.88 40.42
N GLU A 119 -43.91 -18.59 39.97
CA GLU A 119 -45.08 -18.62 40.85
C GLU A 119 -46.36 -18.28 40.06
N GLU A 120 -47.47 -18.81 40.56
CA GLU A 120 -48.85 -18.84 40.10
C GLU A 120 -49.45 -17.50 39.66
N ASN A 121 -50.50 -17.55 38.83
CA ASN A 121 -51.86 -17.20 39.27
C ASN A 121 -52.91 -17.38 38.15
N ASN A 122 -53.82 -18.32 38.43
CA ASN A 122 -55.28 -18.27 38.34
C ASN A 122 -56.07 -17.92 37.05
N ALA A 123 -56.94 -18.88 36.73
CA ALA A 123 -58.40 -18.78 36.66
C ALA A 123 -59.13 -18.57 35.30
N SER A 124 -59.97 -19.58 35.04
CA SER A 124 -61.32 -19.54 34.44
C SER A 124 -61.47 -19.28 32.94
N ASP A 125 -61.98 -20.27 32.19
CA ASP A 125 -63.29 -20.13 31.54
C ASP A 125 -63.92 -21.49 31.11
N LYS A 126 -65.26 -21.49 31.05
CA LYS A 126 -66.23 -22.59 30.95
C LYS A 126 -66.36 -23.27 29.57
N GLY A 127 -66.98 -24.45 29.60
CA GLY A 127 -67.79 -25.04 28.51
C GLY A 127 -67.29 -26.44 28.14
N LYS A 128 -68.06 -27.53 28.23
CA LYS A 128 -69.50 -27.71 28.04
C LYS A 128 -69.90 -29.09 28.57
#